data_AF-W4LAK5-F1
#
_entry.id   AF-W4LAK5-F1
#
_cell.length_a   1.000
_cell.length_b   1.000
_cell.length_c   1.000
_cell.angle_alpha   90.00
_cell.angle_beta   90.00
_cell.angle_gamma   90.00
#
_symmetry.space_group_name_H-M   'P 1'
#
loop_
_entity.id
_entity.type
_entity.pdbx_description
1 polymer ?
#
loop_
_entity_poly.entity_id
_entity_poly.type
_entity_poly.pdbx_seq_one_letter_code
_entity_poly.pdbx_strand_id
1 'polypeptide(L)' 'MLLIPREAGRPGVVLELKALDARREESVDESVKMALRQLRDRDYAAELRAARAQPIHEFAVIFDGKRVWVRTQDADV' A
#
# COMPACT_ATOMS: atom_id res chain seq x y z
N MET A 1 -5.94 -2.64 -2.86
CA MET A 1 -6.77 -3.66 -2.19
C MET A 1 -7.09 -3.19 -0.78
N LEU A 2 -8.31 -3.43 -0.28
CA LEU A 2 -8.77 -2.99 1.03
C LEU A 2 -9.13 -4.19 1.91
N LEU A 3 -8.68 -4.17 3.16
CA LEU A 3 -9.13 -5.06 4.22
C LEU A 3 -9.88 -4.21 5.23
N ILE A 4 -11.21 -4.24 5.13
CA ILE A 4 -12.12 -3.48 5.98
C ILE A 4 -12.49 -4.35 7.19
N PRO A 5 -12.33 -3.86 8.43
CA PRO A 5 -12.74 -4.61 9.59
C PRO A 5 -14.26 -4.77 9.66
N ARG A 6 -14.72 -5.87 10.28
CA ARG A 6 -16.14 -6.09 10.55
C ARG A 6 -16.69 -5.20 11.66
N GLU A 7 -15.84 -4.82 12.61
CA GLU A 7 -16.20 -3.99 13.77
C GLU A 7 -15.43 -2.67 13.70
N ALA A 8 -16.10 -1.57 14.06
CA ALA A 8 -15.46 -0.27 14.25
C ALA A 8 -14.36 -0.34 15.31
N GLY A 9 -13.31 0.46 15.15
CA GLY A 9 -12.17 0.52 16.07
C GLY A 9 -11.19 -0.65 15.92
N ARG A 10 -11.40 -1.57 14.97
CA ARG A 10 -10.43 -2.61 14.61
C ARG A 10 -9.50 -2.11 13.49
N PRO A 11 -8.32 -2.72 13.31
CA PRO A 11 -7.39 -2.32 12.27
C PRO A 11 -7.97 -2.47 10.86
N GLY A 12 -7.62 -1.55 9.97
CA GLY A 12 -7.88 -1.61 8.53
C GLY A 12 -6.58 -1.58 7.74
N VAL A 13 -6.57 -2.19 6.55
CA VAL A 13 -5.36 -2.24 5.70
C VAL A 13 -5.65 -1.82 4.27
N VAL A 14 -4.81 -0.96 3.72
CA VAL A 14 -4.71 -0.68 2.29
C VAL A 14 -3.42 -1.31 1.76
N LEU A 15 -3.52 -2.14 0.72
CA LEU A 15 -2.38 -2.69 -0.01
C LEU A 15 -2.38 -2.16 -1.45
N GLU A 16 -1.31 -1.47 -1.85
CA GLU A 16 -1.03 -1.17 -3.25
C GLU A 16 -0.04 -2.21 -3.78
N LEU A 17 -0.50 -3.07 -4.69
CA LEU A 17 0.28 -4.20 -5.20
C LEU A 17 0.80 -3.89 -6.61
N LYS A 18 2.11 -4.07 -6.84
CA LYS A 18 2.72 -3.95 -8.17
C LYS A 18 3.72 -5.07 -8.43
N ALA A 19 3.79 -5.54 -9.67
CA ALA A 19 4.90 -6.36 -10.14
C ALA A 19 5.85 -5.46 -10.95
N LEU A 20 7.16 -5.64 -10.79
CA LEU A 20 8.15 -4.97 -11.63
C LEU A 20 7.97 -5.39 -13.08
N ASP A 21 7.95 -4.41 -13.98
CA ASP A 21 8.01 -4.70 -15.42
C ASP A 21 9.47 -4.75 -15.85
N ALA A 22 10.00 -5.98 -15.99
CA ALA A 22 11.36 -6.23 -16.45
C ALA A 22 11.67 -5.63 -17.85
N ARG A 23 10.64 -5.28 -18.63
CA ARG A 23 10.79 -4.68 -19.97
C ARG A 23 10.92 -3.16 -19.93
N ARG A 24 10.59 -2.52 -18.79
CA ARG A 24 10.57 -1.05 -18.66
C ARG A 24 11.77 -0.49 -17.90
N GLU A 25 12.76 -1.31 -17.58
CA GLU A 25 13.93 -0.95 -16.74
C GLU A 25 13.53 -0.22 -15.44
N GLU A 26 12.34 -0.54 -14.89
CA GLU A 26 11.80 0.11 -13.69
C GLU A 26 12.49 -0.43 -12.43
N SER A 27 13.07 0.45 -11.62
CA SER A 27 13.70 0.05 -10.36
C SER A 27 12.65 -0.24 -9.27
N VAL A 28 13.06 -1.04 -8.27
CA VAL A 28 12.25 -1.28 -7.06
C VAL A 28 11.91 0.05 -6.37
N ASP A 29 12.87 0.95 -6.23
CA ASP A 29 12.70 2.21 -5.51
C ASP A 29 11.72 3.15 -6.23
N GLU A 30 11.78 3.24 -7.56
CA GLU A 30 10.80 3.99 -8.34
C GLU A 30 9.40 3.39 -8.20
N SER A 31 9.30 2.06 -8.26
CA SER A 31 8.04 1.35 -8.09
C SER A 31 7.42 1.59 -6.71
N VAL A 32 8.23 1.54 -5.65
CA VAL A 32 7.84 1.88 -4.27
C VAL A 32 7.33 3.32 -4.21
N LYS A 33 8.10 4.29 -4.71
CA LYS A 33 7.71 5.72 -4.70
C LYS A 33 6.40 5.95 -5.43
N MET A 34 6.20 5.31 -6.58
CA MET A 34 4.95 5.40 -7.33
C MET A 34 3.78 4.75 -6.59
N ALA A 35 3.97 3.60 -5.94
CA ALA A 35 2.93 2.94 -5.17
C ALA A 35 2.52 3.76 -3.94
N LEU A 36 3.49 4.29 -3.19
CA LEU A 36 3.22 5.20 -2.06
C LEU A 36 2.51 6.48 -2.51
N ARG A 37 2.88 7.03 -3.68
CA ARG A 37 2.15 8.16 -4.27
C ARG A 37 0.72 7.78 -4.64
N GLN A 38 0.49 6.62 -5.23
CA GLN A 38 -0.85 6.17 -5.59
C GLN A 38 -1.74 5.96 -4.36
N LEU A 39 -1.19 5.45 -3.26
CA LEU A 39 -1.90 5.36 -1.97
C LEU A 39 -2.40 6.74 -1.49
N ARG A 40 -1.54 7.78 -1.56
CA ARG A 40 -1.91 9.15 -1.19
C ARG A 40 -2.92 9.76 -2.16
N ASP A 41 -2.63 9.72 -3.46
CA ASP A 41 -3.38 10.44 -4.48
C ASP A 41 -4.79 9.87 -4.65
N ARG A 42 -4.98 8.57 -4.43
CA ARG A 42 -6.29 7.90 -4.55
C ARG A 42 -7.07 7.84 -3.24
N ASP A 43 -6.43 8.13 -2.11
CA ASP A 43 -6.99 8.10 -0.75
C ASP A 43 -7.88 6.88 -0.48
N TYR A 44 -7.38 5.69 -0.80
CA TYR A 44 -8.10 4.44 -0.54
C TYR A 44 -8.44 4.24 0.95
N ALA A 45 -7.68 4.88 1.84
CA ALA A 45 -7.96 4.90 3.27
C ALA A 45 -9.28 5.61 3.64
N ALA A 46 -9.90 6.38 2.73
CA ALA A 46 -11.20 7.00 2.96
C ALA A 46 -12.29 5.99 3.37
N GLU A 47 -12.36 4.84 2.70
CA GLU A 47 -13.33 3.78 3.03
C GLU A 47 -13.07 3.18 4.42
N LEU A 48 -11.80 3.04 4.81
CA LEU A 48 -11.42 2.53 6.13
C LEU A 48 -11.76 3.54 7.24
N ARG A 49 -11.56 4.84 6.98
CA ARG A 49 -11.99 5.90 7.90
C ARG A 49 -13.50 5.92 8.06
N ALA A 50 -14.26 5.75 6.97
CA ALA A 50 -15.72 5.65 7.01
C ALA A 50 -16.20 4.44 7.84
N ALA A 51 -15.48 3.31 7.76
CA ALA A 51 -15.71 2.13 8.61
C ALA A 51 -15.23 2.29 10.07
N ARG A 52 -14.67 3.46 10.43
CA ARG A 52 -14.05 3.74 11.74
C ARG A 52 -12.93 2.75 12.08
N ALA A 53 -12.21 2.27 11.08
CA ALA A 53 -11.06 1.38 11.27
C ALA A 53 -9.91 2.16 11.90
N GLN A 54 -9.32 1.62 12.97
CA GLN A 54 -8.14 2.18 13.63
C GLN A 54 -7.28 1.08 14.27
N PRO A 55 -5.94 1.11 14.11
CA PRO A 55 -5.20 1.97 13.18
C PRO A 55 -5.45 1.59 11.70
N ILE A 56 -5.14 2.50 10.79
CA ILE A 56 -5.12 2.22 9.35
C ILE A 56 -3.67 1.99 8.94
N HIS A 57 -3.41 0.87 8.27
CA HIS A 57 -2.09 0.55 7.73
C HIS A 57 -2.11 0.66 6.20
N GLU A 58 -1.14 1.36 5.64
CA GLU A 58 -0.99 1.50 4.19
C GLU A 58 0.36 0.92 3.76
N PHE A 59 0.33 -0.05 2.84
CA PHE A 59 1.52 -0.74 2.38
C PHE A 59 1.66 -0.66 0.87
N ALA A 60 2.84 -0.25 0.41
CA ALA A 60 3.31 -0.50 -0.94
C ALA A 60 3.96 -1.89 -0.97
N VAL A 61 3.50 -2.77 -1.87
CA VAL A 61 4.00 -4.14 -2.03
C VAL A 61 4.47 -4.33 -3.46
N ILE A 62 5.77 -4.49 -3.65
CA ILE A 62 6.41 -4.65 -4.95
C ILE A 62 6.90 -6.10 -5.10
N PHE A 63 6.53 -6.75 -6.19
CA PHE A 63 6.95 -8.11 -6.54
C PHE A 63 7.98 -8.10 -7.66
N ASP A 64 9.03 -8.90 -7.51
CA ASP A 64 9.99 -9.26 -8.56
C ASP A 64 10.15 -10.78 -8.56
N GLY A 65 9.33 -11.44 -9.37
CA GLY A 65 9.20 -12.90 -9.35
C GLY A 65 8.83 -13.41 -7.96
N LYS A 66 9.80 -14.05 -7.28
CA LYS A 66 9.63 -14.62 -5.93
C LYS A 66 10.10 -13.68 -4.80
N ARG A 67 10.64 -12.51 -5.13
CA ARG A 67 11.07 -11.49 -4.16
C ARG A 67 9.95 -10.48 -3.95
N VAL A 68 9.80 -10.02 -2.72
CA VAL A 68 8.81 -9.01 -2.34
C VAL A 68 9.44 -7.94 -1.47
N TRP A 69 9.10 -6.67 -1.75
CA TRP A 69 9.45 -5.52 -0.92
C TRP A 69 8.17 -4.91 -0.39
N VAL A 70 8.14 -4.68 0.91
CA VAL A 70 7.02 -4.03 1.59
C VAL A 70 7.53 -2.74 2.24
N ARG A 71 6.82 -1.64 2.02
CA ARG A 71 7.12 -0.32 2.59
C ARG A 71 5.85 0.34 3.10
N THR A 72 5.96 1.05 4.22
CA THR A 72 4.95 1.97 4.76
C THR A 72 5.41 3.40 4.53
N GLN A 73 4.52 4.38 4.66
CA GLN A 73 4.93 5.79 4.59
C GLN A 73 5.89 6.19 5.72
N ASP A 74 5.75 5.60 6.91
CA ASP A 74 6.50 5.99 8.10
C ASP A 74 7.88 5.31 8.21
N ALA A 75 8.19 4.34 7.34
CA ALA A 75 9.44 3.58 7.40
C ALA A 75 10.64 4.30 6.73
N ASP A 76 10.40 5.41 6.05
CA ASP A 76 11.42 6.19 5.30
C ASP A 76 11.65 7.61 5.90
N VAL A 77 11.28 7.84 7.18
CA VAL A 77 11.55 9.07 7.95
C VAL A 77 12.62 8.84 9.01
#